data_AF-A0A4U2MG73-F1
#
_entry.id   AF-A0A4U2MG73-F1
#
_cell.length_a   1.000
_cell.length_b   1.000
_cell.length_c   1.000
_cell.angle_alpha   90.00
_cell.angle_beta   90.00
_cell.angle_gamma   90.00
#
_symmetry.space_group_name_H-M   'P 1'
#
loop_
_entity.id
_entity.type
_entity.pdbx_description
1 polymer ?
#
loop_
_entity_poly.entity_id
_entity_poly.type
_entity_poly.pdbx_seq_one_letter_code
_entity_poly.pdbx_strand_id
1 'polypeptide(L)'
;MNPSGLKVTGAWFQVGGNLTAAIGTTRGFIGEEKVESDLVIVGSSLQALGYILQIIASNDTGDEAERENQNMCLENKSEMLDKMGIELLALGNISNVIGTYFNINKQLKENDYLIIVGNSLQSIGAFLGVEAALLQMKAIQRIIILGNSLQSLGAGLQAYQGIINVSKNEIENEDSMVDKKNEKIIALIGIWIQAIGTIISAIGLTIIEKEERLEKIKI
;
A
#
# COMPACT_ATOMS: atom_id res chain seq x y z
N MET A 1 9.73 22.06 6.77
CA MET A 1 8.86 21.83 5.58
C MET A 1 7.41 21.90 6.04
N ASN A 2 6.43 22.24 5.20
CA ASN A 2 5.02 22.23 5.64
C ASN A 2 4.51 20.77 5.69
N PRO A 3 4.04 20.27 6.85
CA PRO A 3 3.57 18.88 7.00
C PRO A 3 2.47 18.49 6.00
N SER A 4 1.52 19.39 5.71
CA SER A 4 0.46 19.16 4.71
C SER A 4 1.01 18.90 3.30
N GLY A 5 2.05 19.65 2.91
CA GLY A 5 2.73 19.46 1.63
C GLY A 5 3.43 18.10 1.56
N LEU A 6 3.95 17.63 2.70
CA LEU A 6 4.62 16.35 2.79
C LEU A 6 3.65 15.16 2.68
N LYS A 7 2.47 15.24 3.32
CA LYS A 7 1.41 14.22 3.21
C LYS A 7 0.95 14.01 1.77
N VAL A 8 0.65 15.11 1.07
CA VAL A 8 0.21 15.06 -0.33
C VAL A 8 1.34 14.58 -1.24
N THR A 9 2.56 15.07 -1.05
CA THR A 9 3.73 14.61 -1.81
C THR A 9 3.92 13.10 -1.65
N GLY A 10 3.88 12.61 -0.41
CA GLY A 10 3.98 11.19 -0.10
C GLY A 10 2.93 10.33 -0.82
N ALA A 11 1.67 10.77 -0.82
CA ALA A 11 0.59 10.05 -1.53
C ALA A 11 0.84 9.95 -3.04
N TRP A 12 1.35 11.00 -3.68
CA TRP A 12 1.65 10.97 -5.11
C TRP A 12 2.91 10.14 -5.45
N PHE A 13 3.89 10.04 -4.54
CA PHE A 13 4.97 9.06 -4.65
C PHE A 13 4.42 7.62 -4.62
N GLN A 14 3.44 7.33 -3.76
CA GLN A 14 2.77 6.03 -3.73
C GLN A 14 2.04 5.73 -5.04
N VAL A 15 1.34 6.71 -5.61
CA VAL A 15 0.68 6.56 -6.93
C VAL A 15 1.69 6.20 -8.01
N GLY A 16 2.77 6.97 -8.13
CA GLY A 16 3.82 6.71 -9.12
C GLY A 16 4.46 5.34 -8.93
N GLY A 17 4.69 4.96 -7.67
CA GLY A 17 5.24 3.66 -7.32
C GLY A 17 4.32 2.49 -7.67
N ASN A 18 3.02 2.58 -7.34
CA ASN A 18 2.05 1.53 -7.67
C ASN A 18 1.85 1.36 -9.17
N LEU A 19 1.77 2.47 -9.93
CA LEU A 19 1.69 2.39 -11.38
C LEU A 19 2.94 1.75 -11.99
N THR A 20 4.13 2.10 -11.49
CA THR A 20 5.39 1.52 -11.96
C THR A 20 5.44 0.02 -11.69
N ALA A 21 5.05 -0.41 -10.49
CA ALA A 21 5.00 -1.83 -10.12
C ALA A 21 3.96 -2.60 -10.96
N ALA A 22 2.75 -2.05 -11.16
CA ALA A 22 1.70 -2.65 -11.97
C ALA A 22 2.10 -2.82 -13.45
N ILE A 23 2.80 -1.82 -14.00
CA ILE A 23 3.40 -1.93 -15.33
C ILE A 23 4.45 -3.05 -15.34
N GLY A 24 5.33 -3.09 -14.34
CA GLY A 24 6.32 -4.16 -14.16
C GLY A 24 5.70 -5.55 -14.18
N THR A 25 4.71 -5.80 -13.32
CA THR A 25 3.99 -7.08 -13.25
C THR A 25 3.30 -7.42 -14.58
N THR A 26 2.79 -6.41 -15.30
CA THR A 26 2.21 -6.60 -16.64
C THR A 26 3.28 -7.07 -17.65
N ARG A 27 4.49 -6.48 -17.62
CA ARG A 27 5.64 -6.91 -18.44
C ARG A 27 6.04 -8.35 -18.10
N GLY A 28 6.07 -8.69 -16.82
CA GLY A 28 6.29 -10.07 -16.35
C GLY A 28 5.27 -11.06 -16.86
N PHE A 29 3.98 -10.70 -16.80
CA PHE A 29 2.88 -11.52 -17.29
C PHE A 29 2.96 -11.84 -18.80
N ILE A 30 3.55 -10.94 -19.60
CA ILE A 30 3.77 -11.17 -21.04
C ILE A 30 5.14 -11.82 -21.36
N GLY A 31 5.90 -12.22 -20.34
CA GLY A 31 7.14 -12.99 -20.49
C GLY A 31 8.44 -12.20 -20.26
N GLU A 32 8.38 -10.96 -19.76
CA GLU A 32 9.56 -10.12 -19.51
C GLU A 32 9.93 -10.06 -18.02
N GLU A 33 10.24 -11.20 -17.42
CA GLU A 33 10.43 -11.36 -15.96
C GLU A 33 11.58 -10.50 -15.38
N LYS A 34 12.62 -10.23 -16.17
CA LYS A 34 13.71 -9.33 -15.74
C LYS A 34 13.22 -7.88 -15.60
N VAL A 35 12.43 -7.42 -16.58
CA VAL A 35 11.85 -6.07 -16.58
C VAL A 35 10.82 -5.93 -15.46
N GLU A 36 10.05 -7.00 -15.19
CA GLU A 36 9.14 -7.07 -14.04
C GLU A 36 9.88 -6.78 -12.74
N SER A 37 10.95 -7.53 -12.46
CA SER A 37 11.67 -7.43 -11.18
C SER A 37 12.24 -6.02 -10.96
N ASP A 38 12.88 -5.44 -11.97
CA ASP A 38 13.45 -4.09 -11.88
C ASP A 38 12.36 -3.03 -11.62
N LEU A 39 11.24 -3.09 -12.33
CA LEU A 39 10.15 -2.13 -12.17
C LEU A 39 9.37 -2.32 -10.87
N VAL A 40 9.17 -3.56 -10.40
CA VAL A 40 8.54 -3.84 -9.11
C VAL A 40 9.39 -3.31 -7.95
N ILE A 41 10.72 -3.45 -8.02
CA ILE A 41 11.63 -2.87 -7.02
C ILE A 41 11.54 -1.35 -7.00
N VAL A 42 11.64 -0.70 -8.16
CA VAL A 42 11.53 0.77 -8.26
C VAL A 42 10.17 1.24 -7.74
N GLY A 43 9.10 0.59 -8.18
CA GLY A 43 7.74 0.93 -7.80
C GLY A 43 7.49 0.79 -6.30
N SER A 44 7.89 -0.34 -5.70
CA SER A 44 7.75 -0.59 -4.26
C SER A 44 8.63 0.37 -3.44
N SER A 45 9.81 0.74 -3.95
CA SER A 45 10.68 1.73 -3.29
C SER A 45 10.06 3.12 -3.25
N LEU A 46 9.44 3.57 -4.35
CA LEU A 46 8.73 4.85 -4.40
C LEU A 46 7.51 4.87 -3.46
N GLN A 47 6.79 3.75 -3.36
CA GLN A 47 5.70 3.60 -2.38
C GLN A 47 6.19 3.69 -0.95
N ALA A 48 7.23 2.92 -0.59
CA ALA A 48 7.83 2.96 0.74
C ALA A 48 8.27 4.38 1.12
N LEU A 49 8.95 5.08 0.20
CA LEU A 49 9.32 6.48 0.39
C LEU A 49 8.08 7.36 0.63
N GLY A 50 7.04 7.20 -0.18
CA GLY A 50 5.81 7.97 -0.03
C GLY A 50 5.14 7.78 1.32
N TYR A 51 5.08 6.55 1.85
CA TYR A 51 4.57 6.29 3.19
C TYR A 51 5.49 6.86 4.29
N ILE A 52 6.81 6.76 4.15
CA ILE A 52 7.76 7.36 5.10
C ILE A 52 7.58 8.88 5.19
N LEU A 53 7.35 9.57 4.06
CA LEU A 53 7.06 11.00 4.06
C LEU A 53 5.78 11.31 4.84
N GLN A 54 4.73 10.49 4.72
CA GLN A 54 3.51 10.63 5.51
C GLN A 54 3.75 10.39 7.00
N ILE A 55 4.55 9.39 7.38
CA ILE A 55 4.93 9.14 8.79
C ILE A 55 5.64 10.36 9.39
N ILE A 56 6.60 10.93 8.66
CA ILE A 56 7.31 12.14 9.10
C ILE A 56 6.32 13.30 9.27
N ALA A 57 5.39 13.47 8.32
CA ALA A 57 4.40 14.53 8.38
C ALA A 57 3.42 14.39 9.54
N SER A 58 3.03 13.16 9.91
CA SER A 58 2.13 12.89 11.03
C SER A 58 2.82 13.01 12.39
N ASN A 59 4.15 12.92 12.47
CA ASN A 59 4.90 13.12 13.72
C ASN A 59 5.24 14.60 13.99
N ASP A 60 5.11 15.49 13.00
CA ASP A 60 5.43 16.92 13.11
C ASP A 60 4.24 17.74 13.67
N THR A 61 3.06 17.13 13.81
CA THR A 61 1.89 17.71 14.49
C THR A 61 1.98 17.44 15.98
N GLY A 62 2.82 18.23 16.68
CA GLY A 62 3.04 18.11 18.13
C GLY A 62 1.89 18.64 18.99
N ASP A 63 1.63 17.90 20.07
CA ASP A 63 0.98 18.25 21.34
C ASP A 63 -0.25 19.16 21.30
N GLU A 64 -1.44 18.59 21.05
CA GLU A 64 -2.71 19.24 21.41
C GLU A 64 -3.24 18.71 22.75
N ALA A 65 -3.13 19.62 23.73
CA ALA A 65 -3.54 19.59 25.13
C ALA A 65 -4.74 18.72 25.51
N GLU A 66 -4.55 17.99 26.61
CA GLU A 66 -5.56 17.29 27.41
C GLU A 66 -6.86 18.09 27.61
N ARG A 67 -7.95 17.61 27.02
CA ARG A 67 -9.32 17.88 27.50
C ARG A 67 -10.17 16.62 27.31
N GLU A 68 -10.20 15.76 28.32
CA GLU A 68 -10.98 14.52 28.30
C GLU A 68 -12.46 14.77 27.96
N ASN A 69 -12.86 14.35 26.75
CA ASN A 69 -14.24 14.03 26.41
C ASN A 69 -14.25 12.78 25.51
N GLN A 70 -15.42 12.12 25.37
CA GLN A 70 -15.56 10.89 24.59
C GLN A 70 -15.13 11.01 23.12
N ASN A 71 -15.20 12.20 22.53
CA ASN A 71 -14.79 12.44 21.14
C ASN A 71 -13.27 12.38 20.99
N MET A 72 -12.52 12.81 22.00
CA MET A 72 -11.05 12.71 22.04
C MET A 72 -10.57 11.25 22.04
N CYS A 73 -11.29 10.33 22.69
CA CYS A 73 -10.94 8.91 22.69
C CYS A 73 -11.06 8.27 21.29
N LEU A 74 -12.12 8.62 20.55
CA LEU A 74 -12.32 8.14 19.18
C LEU A 74 -11.32 8.76 18.19
N GLU A 75 -11.00 10.04 18.37
CA GLU A 75 -10.00 10.75 17.58
C GLU A 75 -8.60 10.16 17.79
N ASN A 76 -8.16 9.99 19.04
CA ASN A 76 -6.88 9.36 19.36
C ASN A 76 -6.78 7.94 18.80
N LYS A 77 -7.88 7.17 18.89
CA LYS A 77 -7.92 5.83 18.31
C LYS A 77 -7.82 5.86 16.79
N SER A 78 -8.53 6.77 16.13
CA SER A 78 -8.47 6.94 14.68
C SER A 78 -7.06 7.29 14.22
N GLU A 79 -6.41 8.27 14.86
CA GLU A 79 -5.04 8.68 14.56
C GLU A 79 -4.04 7.53 14.76
N MET A 80 -4.16 6.79 15.86
CA MET A 80 -3.32 5.63 16.13
C MET A 80 -3.46 4.56 15.03
N LEU A 81 -4.69 4.25 14.61
CA LEU A 81 -4.95 3.27 13.55
C LEU A 81 -4.40 3.74 12.20
N ASP A 82 -4.56 5.01 11.86
CA ASP A 82 -4.04 5.57 10.61
C ASP A 82 -2.50 5.51 10.58
N LYS A 83 -1.84 5.94 11.66
CA LYS A 83 -0.38 5.88 11.78
C LYS A 83 0.15 4.45 11.69
N MET A 84 -0.45 3.53 12.43
CA MET A 84 -0.10 2.11 12.36
C MET A 84 -0.32 1.56 10.95
N GLY A 85 -1.42 1.96 10.29
CA GLY A 85 -1.71 1.58 8.91
C GLY A 85 -0.62 2.00 7.93
N ILE A 86 -0.18 3.26 8.01
CA ILE A 86 0.88 3.82 7.19
C ILE A 86 2.23 3.12 7.45
N GLU A 87 2.55 2.81 8.70
CA GLU A 87 3.78 2.07 9.05
C GLU A 87 3.78 0.65 8.46
N LEU A 88 2.67 -0.08 8.55
CA LEU A 88 2.54 -1.41 7.95
C LEU A 88 2.64 -1.37 6.41
N LEU A 89 2.07 -0.34 5.79
CA LEU A 89 2.19 -0.12 4.34
C LEU A 89 3.64 0.13 3.92
N ALA A 90 4.38 0.93 4.68
CA ALA A 90 5.80 1.18 4.44
C ALA A 90 6.64 -0.10 4.58
N LEU A 91 6.47 -0.81 5.70
CA LEU A 91 7.17 -2.07 5.98
C LEU A 91 6.85 -3.13 4.93
N GLY A 92 5.59 -3.23 4.51
CA GLY A 92 5.18 -4.17 3.49
C GLY A 92 5.84 -3.91 2.14
N ASN A 93 5.97 -2.64 1.73
CA ASN A 93 6.69 -2.27 0.52
C ASN A 93 8.20 -2.56 0.62
N ILE A 94 8.82 -2.32 1.78
CA ILE A 94 10.23 -2.67 2.01
C ILE A 94 10.43 -4.19 1.91
N SER A 95 9.54 -4.98 2.50
CA SER A 95 9.58 -6.44 2.43
C SER A 95 9.49 -6.94 0.98
N ASN A 96 8.60 -6.34 0.17
CA ASN A 96 8.50 -6.63 -1.26
C ASN A 96 9.81 -6.32 -2.00
N VAL A 97 10.42 -5.15 -1.76
CA VAL A 97 11.72 -4.79 -2.37
C VAL A 97 12.77 -5.85 -2.05
N ILE A 98 12.89 -6.24 -0.79
CA ILE A 98 13.90 -7.21 -0.35
C ILE A 98 13.66 -8.58 -1.00
N GLY A 99 12.42 -9.08 -0.96
CA GLY A 99 12.05 -10.36 -1.55
C GLY A 99 12.28 -10.40 -3.06
N THR A 100 11.81 -9.38 -3.79
CA THR A 100 12.02 -9.28 -5.24
C THR A 100 13.50 -9.15 -5.60
N TYR A 101 14.26 -8.33 -4.85
CA TYR A 101 15.70 -8.17 -5.08
C TYR A 101 16.47 -9.49 -4.92
N PHE A 102 16.17 -10.28 -3.89
CA PHE A 102 16.83 -11.58 -3.74
C PHE A 102 16.43 -12.58 -4.81
N ASN A 103 15.18 -12.54 -5.29
CA ASN A 103 14.72 -13.37 -6.40
C ASN A 103 15.41 -13.09 -7.74
N ILE A 104 15.94 -11.87 -7.97
CA ILE A 104 16.76 -11.57 -9.16
C ILE A 104 18.01 -12.46 -9.21
N ASN A 105 18.64 -12.69 -8.06
CA ASN A 105 19.88 -13.48 -7.99
C ASN A 105 19.57 -14.97 -7.99
N LYS A 106 18.65 -15.40 -7.13
CA LYS A 106 18.24 -16.79 -7.01
C LYS A 106 16.82 -16.85 -6.47
N GLN A 107 15.92 -17.46 -7.24
CA GLN A 107 14.55 -17.67 -6.80
C GLN A 107 14.49 -18.71 -5.67
N LEU A 108 14.01 -18.29 -4.50
CA LEU A 108 13.92 -19.12 -3.28
C LEU A 108 12.55 -18.91 -2.63
N LYS A 109 12.02 -19.96 -1.99
CA LYS A 109 10.71 -19.90 -1.32
C LYS A 109 10.70 -18.85 -0.21
N GLU A 110 11.81 -18.69 0.50
CA GLU A 110 12.00 -17.70 1.56
C GLU A 110 11.82 -16.27 1.04
N ASN A 111 12.27 -15.99 -0.18
CA ASN A 111 12.10 -14.69 -0.82
C ASN A 111 10.63 -14.45 -1.20
N ASP A 112 9.95 -15.49 -1.71
CA ASP A 112 8.52 -15.44 -2.02
C ASP A 112 7.68 -15.23 -0.75
N TYR A 113 8.07 -15.83 0.39
CA TYR A 113 7.47 -15.54 1.68
C TYR A 113 7.63 -14.08 2.10
N LEU A 114 8.78 -13.43 1.83
CA LEU A 114 8.95 -12.00 2.10
C LEU A 114 7.98 -11.14 1.26
N ILE A 115 7.73 -11.52 0.01
CA ILE A 115 6.75 -10.82 -0.85
C ILE A 115 5.32 -11.07 -0.34
N ILE A 116 4.99 -12.30 0.06
CA ILE A 116 3.66 -12.63 0.63
C ILE A 116 3.42 -11.84 1.92
N VAL A 117 4.40 -11.82 2.82
CA VAL A 117 4.33 -11.04 4.07
C VAL A 117 4.21 -9.56 3.75
N GLY A 118 4.99 -9.06 2.80
CA GLY A 118 4.94 -7.65 2.39
C GLY A 118 3.58 -7.21 1.85
N ASN A 119 2.96 -8.03 1.00
CA ASN A 119 1.61 -7.81 0.50
C ASN A 119 0.54 -7.94 1.60
N SER A 120 0.74 -8.86 2.56
CA SER A 120 -0.17 -9.03 3.70
C SER A 120 -0.14 -7.81 4.63
N LEU A 121 1.06 -7.29 4.94
CA LEU A 121 1.24 -6.08 5.74
C LEU A 121 0.58 -4.87 5.06
N GLN A 122 0.73 -4.72 3.75
CA GLN A 122 0.06 -3.66 2.99
C GLN A 122 -1.46 -3.81 3.02
N SER A 123 -1.97 -5.03 2.85
CA SER A 123 -3.40 -5.32 2.91
C SER A 123 -3.99 -4.89 4.25
N ILE A 124 -3.34 -5.26 5.36
CA ILE A 124 -3.75 -4.90 6.72
C ILE A 124 -3.61 -3.39 6.93
N GLY A 125 -2.48 -2.80 6.56
CA GLY A 125 -2.21 -1.38 6.78
C GLY A 125 -3.22 -0.47 6.07
N ALA A 126 -3.56 -0.79 4.81
CA ALA A 126 -4.62 -0.09 4.09
C ALA A 126 -5.99 -0.25 4.76
N PHE A 127 -6.30 -1.44 5.28
CA PHE A 127 -7.56 -1.67 5.99
C PHE A 127 -7.66 -0.88 7.30
N LEU A 128 -6.56 -0.74 8.06
CA LEU A 128 -6.54 0.13 9.24
C LEU A 128 -6.83 1.59 8.88
N GLY A 129 -6.37 2.08 7.73
CA GLY A 129 -6.75 3.40 7.21
C GLY A 129 -8.23 3.51 6.87
N VAL A 130 -8.91 2.42 6.48
CA VAL A 130 -10.37 2.39 6.32
C VAL A 130 -11.07 2.53 7.66
N GLU A 131 -10.64 1.76 8.67
CA GLU A 131 -11.21 1.82 10.01
C GLU A 131 -11.01 3.21 10.64
N ALA A 132 -9.80 3.77 10.52
CA ALA A 132 -9.48 5.12 10.99
C ALA A 132 -10.45 6.17 10.40
N ALA A 133 -10.67 6.13 9.09
CA ALA A 133 -11.59 7.03 8.39
C ALA A 133 -13.06 6.80 8.76
N LEU A 134 -13.48 5.56 9.02
CA LEU A 134 -14.85 5.28 9.48
C LEU A 134 -15.12 5.85 10.87
N LEU A 135 -14.12 5.88 11.76
CA LEU A 135 -14.26 6.42 13.12
C LEU A 135 -14.48 7.93 13.16
N GLN A 136 -13.95 8.69 12.19
CA GLN A 136 -14.14 10.16 12.16
C GLN A 136 -15.43 10.60 11.47
N MET A 137 -16.11 9.70 10.72
CA MET A 137 -17.44 9.92 10.12
C MET A 137 -17.63 11.19 9.26
N LYS A 138 -16.57 11.82 8.72
CA LYS A 138 -16.70 12.99 7.83
C LYS A 138 -17.07 12.55 6.41
N ALA A 139 -18.02 13.26 5.77
CA ALA A 139 -18.49 12.93 4.42
C ALA A 139 -17.36 12.92 3.36
N ILE A 140 -16.34 13.78 3.53
CA ILE A 140 -15.16 13.89 2.67
C ILE A 140 -14.28 12.62 2.70
N GLN A 141 -14.32 11.86 3.80
CA GLN A 141 -13.46 10.67 3.99
C GLN A 141 -13.96 9.43 3.24
N ARG A 142 -15.16 9.48 2.65
CA ARG A 142 -15.69 8.37 1.83
C ARG A 142 -14.77 8.02 0.65
N ILE A 143 -14.08 9.01 0.08
CA ILE A 143 -13.12 8.80 -1.01
C ILE A 143 -11.91 8.02 -0.49
N ILE A 144 -11.38 8.38 0.68
CA ILE A 144 -10.27 7.65 1.33
C ILE A 144 -10.68 6.22 1.67
N ILE A 145 -11.88 6.03 2.23
CA ILE A 145 -12.42 4.69 2.52
C ILE A 145 -12.45 3.82 1.26
N LEU A 146 -12.96 4.36 0.14
CA LEU A 146 -13.01 3.64 -1.13
C LEU A 146 -11.60 3.28 -1.62
N GLY A 147 -10.69 4.26 -1.66
CA GLY A 147 -9.33 4.06 -2.14
C GLY A 147 -8.55 3.05 -1.30
N ASN A 148 -8.60 3.17 0.03
CA ASN A 148 -7.92 2.26 0.94
C ASN A 148 -8.54 0.85 0.93
N SER A 149 -9.86 0.72 0.74
CA SER A 149 -10.51 -0.59 0.58
C SER A 149 -10.01 -1.32 -0.67
N LEU A 150 -9.88 -0.60 -1.79
CA LEU A 150 -9.33 -1.16 -3.03
C LEU A 150 -7.86 -1.53 -2.87
N GLN A 151 -7.05 -0.69 -2.21
CA GLN A 151 -5.65 -1.03 -1.91
C GLN A 151 -5.53 -2.30 -1.06
N SER A 152 -6.34 -2.38 0.00
CA SER A 152 -6.38 -3.56 0.87
C SER A 152 -6.73 -4.83 0.09
N LEU A 153 -7.80 -4.79 -0.71
CA LEU A 153 -8.21 -5.90 -1.56
C LEU A 153 -7.12 -6.29 -2.56
N GLY A 154 -6.54 -5.32 -3.26
CA GLY A 154 -5.52 -5.56 -4.28
C GLY A 154 -4.25 -6.20 -3.73
N ALA A 155 -3.77 -5.71 -2.58
CA ALA A 155 -2.64 -6.30 -1.89
C ALA A 155 -2.96 -7.71 -1.34
N GLY A 156 -4.16 -7.90 -0.79
CA GLY A 156 -4.63 -9.21 -0.33
C GLY A 156 -4.69 -10.25 -1.44
N LEU A 157 -5.15 -9.89 -2.64
CA LEU A 157 -5.15 -10.78 -3.82
C LEU A 157 -3.73 -11.18 -4.25
N GLN A 158 -2.77 -10.26 -4.20
CA GLN A 158 -1.36 -10.57 -4.49
C GLN A 158 -0.77 -11.52 -3.45
N ALA A 159 -1.03 -11.31 -2.16
CA ALA A 159 -0.62 -12.22 -1.09
C ALA A 159 -1.23 -13.62 -1.29
N TYR A 160 -2.53 -13.68 -1.58
CA TYR A 160 -3.24 -14.93 -1.83
C TYR A 160 -2.65 -15.72 -3.01
N GLN A 161 -2.39 -15.07 -4.14
CA GLN A 161 -1.74 -15.71 -5.28
C GLN A 161 -0.33 -16.21 -4.92
N GLY A 162 0.43 -15.43 -4.15
CA GLY A 162 1.76 -15.84 -3.68
C GLY A 162 1.70 -17.12 -2.85
N ILE A 163 0.73 -17.25 -1.94
CA ILE A 163 0.52 -18.48 -1.14
C ILE A 163 0.26 -19.68 -2.05
N ILE A 164 -0.64 -19.54 -3.03
CA ILE A 164 -0.93 -20.62 -3.99
C ILE A 164 0.35 -21.04 -4.73
N ASN A 165 1.16 -20.09 -5.19
CA ASN A 165 2.37 -20.36 -5.95
C ASN A 165 3.41 -21.12 -5.11
N VAL A 166 3.62 -20.70 -3.86
CA VAL A 166 4.55 -21.39 -2.95
C VAL A 166 4.05 -22.79 -2.59
N SER A 167 2.76 -22.97 -2.31
CA SER A 167 2.17 -24.28 -1.96
C SER A 167 2.17 -25.27 -3.13
N LYS A 168 1.96 -24.82 -4.38
CA LYS A 168 2.05 -25.70 -5.55
C LYS A 168 3.47 -26.23 -5.76
N ASN A 169 4.47 -25.38 -5.55
CA ASN A 169 5.89 -25.76 -5.58
C ASN A 169 6.30 -26.74 -4.46
N GLU A 170 5.40 -27.10 -3.53
CA GLU A 170 5.62 -28.15 -2.51
C GLU A 170 5.02 -29.50 -2.90
N ILE A 171 4.03 -29.52 -3.80
CA ILE A 171 3.19 -30.69 -4.08
C ILE A 171 3.56 -31.37 -5.41
N GLU A 172 4.12 -30.63 -6.39
CA GLU A 172 4.39 -31.19 -7.72
C GLU A 172 5.78 -31.86 -7.86
N ASN A 173 5.76 -33.18 -8.11
CA ASN A 173 6.78 -33.87 -8.88
C ASN A 173 6.58 -33.50 -10.38
N GLU A 174 7.41 -32.61 -10.90
CA GLU A 174 7.85 -32.36 -12.30
C GLU A 174 6.94 -32.52 -13.55
N ASP A 175 5.66 -32.93 -13.51
CA ASP A 175 4.96 -33.34 -14.75
C ASP A 175 3.60 -32.68 -15.04
N SER A 176 3.36 -31.51 -14.48
CA SER A 176 2.11 -30.77 -14.63
C SER A 176 2.37 -29.46 -15.39
N MET A 177 2.25 -29.53 -16.72
CA MET A 177 2.30 -28.36 -17.62
C MET A 177 0.99 -27.57 -17.53
N VAL A 178 0.58 -27.19 -16.30
CA VAL A 178 -0.50 -26.25 -16.07
C VAL A 178 0.01 -24.86 -16.47
N ASP A 179 -0.77 -24.19 -17.30
CA ASP A 179 -0.41 -22.95 -17.98
C ASP A 179 -0.04 -21.85 -16.96
N LYS A 180 1.26 -21.61 -16.75
CA LYS A 180 1.84 -20.63 -15.79
C LYS A 180 1.19 -19.24 -15.84
N LYS A 181 0.55 -18.90 -16.96
CA LYS A 181 -0.16 -17.65 -17.20
C LYS A 181 -1.43 -17.51 -16.36
N ASN A 182 -2.17 -18.59 -16.12
CA ASN A 182 -3.33 -18.56 -15.22
C ASN A 182 -2.94 -18.40 -13.75
N GLU A 183 -1.69 -18.69 -13.39
CA GLU A 183 -1.17 -18.62 -12.02
C GLU A 183 -0.63 -17.24 -11.62
N LYS A 184 -0.53 -16.29 -12.55
CA LYS A 184 -0.13 -14.91 -12.24
C LYS A 184 -1.29 -13.91 -12.36
N ILE A 185 -2.45 -14.35 -12.86
CA ILE A 185 -3.55 -13.43 -13.21
C ILE A 185 -4.19 -12.78 -11.98
N ILE A 186 -4.31 -13.48 -10.85
CA ILE A 186 -4.90 -12.90 -9.62
C ILE A 186 -3.98 -11.82 -9.06
N ALA A 187 -2.66 -12.06 -9.04
CA ALA A 187 -1.67 -11.06 -8.64
C ALA A 187 -1.70 -9.83 -9.57
N LEU A 188 -1.79 -10.05 -10.89
CA LEU A 188 -1.91 -8.98 -11.88
C LEU A 188 -3.18 -8.13 -11.69
N ILE A 189 -4.32 -8.76 -11.43
CA ILE A 189 -5.57 -8.04 -11.13
C ILE A 189 -5.40 -7.27 -9.81
N GLY A 190 -4.83 -7.92 -8.79
CA GLY A 190 -4.60 -7.34 -7.48
C GLY A 190 -3.76 -6.05 -7.53
N ILE A 191 -2.64 -6.06 -8.26
CA ILE A 191 -1.75 -4.89 -8.32
C ILE A 191 -2.40 -3.70 -9.05
N TRP A 192 -3.21 -3.95 -10.08
CA TRP A 192 -3.97 -2.88 -10.75
C TRP A 192 -5.11 -2.33 -9.90
N ILE A 193 -5.83 -3.19 -9.16
CA ILE A 193 -6.83 -2.74 -8.17
C ILE A 193 -6.16 -1.85 -7.12
N GLN A 194 -4.98 -2.25 -6.63
CA GLN A 194 -4.21 -1.47 -5.66
C GLN A 194 -3.81 -0.11 -6.24
N ALA A 195 -3.27 -0.06 -7.47
CA ALA A 195 -2.89 1.18 -8.11
C ALA A 195 -4.07 2.16 -8.27
N ILE A 196 -5.25 1.68 -8.67
CA ILE A 196 -6.47 2.49 -8.75
C ILE A 196 -6.86 3.02 -7.37
N GLY A 197 -6.82 2.15 -6.35
CA GLY A 197 -7.10 2.53 -4.97
C GLY A 197 -6.19 3.64 -4.47
N THR A 198 -4.88 3.56 -4.74
CA THR A 198 -3.91 4.59 -4.35
C THR A 198 -4.17 5.93 -5.02
N ILE A 199 -4.55 5.94 -6.31
CA ILE A 199 -4.95 7.17 -7.01
C ILE A 199 -6.15 7.83 -6.32
N ILE A 200 -7.18 7.03 -6.02
CA ILE A 200 -8.38 7.51 -5.34
C ILE A 200 -8.03 8.08 -3.96
N SER A 201 -7.23 7.38 -3.16
CA SER A 201 -6.77 7.86 -1.86
C SER A 201 -5.94 9.15 -1.96
N ALA A 202 -5.03 9.25 -2.93
CA ALA A 202 -4.22 10.45 -3.13
C ALA A 202 -5.07 11.67 -3.52
N ILE A 203 -6.09 11.47 -4.36
CA ILE A 203 -7.07 12.53 -4.69
C ILE A 203 -7.83 12.95 -3.45
N GLY A 204 -8.38 11.99 -2.68
CA GLY A 204 -9.11 12.26 -1.45
C GLY A 204 -8.28 13.07 -0.46
N LEU A 205 -7.02 12.67 -0.23
CA LEU A 205 -6.11 13.35 0.67
C LEU A 205 -5.79 14.76 0.20
N THR A 206 -5.57 14.95 -1.10
CA THR A 206 -5.30 16.27 -1.70
C THR A 206 -6.47 17.22 -1.49
N ILE A 207 -7.72 16.74 -1.57
CA ILE A 207 -8.93 17.53 -1.33
C ILE A 207 -9.01 17.94 0.14
N ILE A 208 -8.86 16.98 1.06
CA ILE A 208 -8.92 17.21 2.51
C ILE A 208 -7.88 18.26 2.93
N GLU A 209 -6.62 18.09 2.54
CA GLU A 209 -5.53 19.00 2.89
C GLU A 209 -5.69 20.40 2.27
N LYS A 210 -6.45 20.51 1.17
CA LYS A 210 -6.79 21.81 0.57
C LYS A 210 -7.92 22.49 1.36
N GLU A 211 -8.95 21.74 1.74
CA GLU A 211 -10.08 22.26 2.53
C GLU A 211 -9.61 22.76 3.90
N GLU A 212 -8.83 21.97 4.64
CA GLU A 212 -8.31 22.34 5.95
C GLU A 212 -7.42 23.60 5.89
N ARG A 213 -6.65 23.76 4.82
CA ARG A 213 -5.84 24.97 4.59
C ARG A 213 -6.70 26.20 4.34
N LEU A 214 -7.78 26.06 3.57
CA LEU A 214 -8.70 27.17 3.29
C LEU A 214 -9.46 27.59 4.55
N GLU A 215 -9.80 26.65 5.42
CA GLU A 215 -10.40 26.95 6.73
C GLU A 215 -9.45 27.74 7.62
N LYS A 216 -8.17 27.35 7.70
CA LYS A 216 -7.14 28.06 8.48
C LYS A 216 -6.87 29.50 8.02
N ILE A 217 -7.15 29.84 6.75
CA ILE A 217 -6.96 31.20 6.20
C ILE A 217 -8.17 32.10 6.49
N LYS A 218 -9.35 31.53 6.77
CA LYS A 218 -10.58 32.28 7.05
C LYS A 218 -10.72 32.73 8.51
N ILE A 219 -9.86 32.23 9.40
CA ILE A 219 -9.77 32.59 10.83
C ILE A 219 -8.70 33.66 10.98
#